data_AF-A0A6N6RNW7-F1
#
_entry.id   AF-A0A6N6RNW7-F1
#
_cell.length_a   1.000
_cell.length_b   1.000
_cell.length_c   1.000
_cell.angle_alpha   90.00
_cell.angle_beta   90.00
_cell.angle_gamma   90.00
#
_symmetry.space_group_name_H-M   'P 1'
#
loop_
_entity.id
_entity.type
_entity.pdbx_description
1 polymer ?
#
loop_
_entity_poly.entity_id
_entity_poly.type
_entity_poly.pdbx_seq_one_letter_code
_entity_poly.pdbx_strand_id
1 'polypeptide(L)'
;MDQQSKRDHWANILEQQKESNLSIKQFCIDNEISYQTLYYWSKKLSESEVTTKIHPIIVTEPTQEQSNIVVLTCNNGLRAELPANLNSKQIKYWVDALQ
;
A
#
# COMPACT_ATOMS: atom_id res chain seq x y z
N MET A 1 -37.73 2.69 7.71
CA MET A 1 -36.84 2.10 6.68
C MET A 1 -35.44 2.01 7.24
N ASP A 2 -35.00 0.79 7.49
CA ASP A 2 -33.68 0.45 8.01
C ASP A 2 -32.57 0.84 7.03
N GLN A 3 -31.38 1.13 7.56
CA GLN A 3 -30.21 1.54 6.76
C GLN A 3 -29.79 0.44 5.76
N GLN A 4 -30.02 -0.82 6.10
CA GLN A 4 -29.74 -1.96 5.24
C GLN A 4 -30.63 -1.97 4.00
N SER A 5 -31.95 -1.78 4.19
CA SER A 5 -32.91 -1.72 3.08
C SER A 5 -32.59 -0.60 2.08
N LYS A 6 -32.06 0.54 2.53
CA LYS A 6 -31.60 1.61 1.64
C LYS A 6 -30.37 1.17 0.83
N ARG A 7 -29.40 0.49 1.47
CA ARG A 7 -28.21 -0.03 0.78
C ARG A 7 -28.58 -1.03 -0.31
N ASP A 8 -29.47 -1.97 0.00
CA ASP A 8 -29.90 -3.00 -0.94
C ASP A 8 -30.65 -2.39 -2.14
N HIS A 9 -31.47 -1.36 -1.88
CA HIS A 9 -32.14 -0.61 -2.95
C HIS A 9 -31.15 0.07 -3.91
N TRP A 10 -30.14 0.76 -3.37
CA TRP A 10 -29.13 1.44 -4.21
C TRP A 10 -28.18 0.47 -4.91
N ALA A 11 -27.89 -0.68 -4.30
CA ALA A 11 -27.13 -1.74 -4.94
C ALA A 11 -27.86 -2.27 -6.19
N ASN A 12 -29.16 -2.53 -6.09
CA ASN A 12 -29.99 -2.98 -7.20
C ASN A 12 -30.04 -1.93 -8.34
N ILE A 13 -30.19 -0.63 -8.00
CA ILE A 13 -30.17 0.45 -9.00
C ILE A 13 -28.82 0.50 -9.76
N LEU A 14 -27.70 0.31 -9.06
CA LEU A 14 -26.37 0.28 -9.71
C LEU A 14 -26.18 -0.95 -10.60
N GLU A 15 -26.74 -2.09 -10.20
CA GLU A 15 -26.75 -3.31 -11.02
C GLU A 15 -27.57 -3.10 -12.30
N GLN A 16 -28.77 -2.53 -12.18
CA GLN A 16 -29.62 -2.16 -13.32
C GLN A 16 -28.93 -1.16 -14.25
N GLN A 17 -28.20 -0.18 -13.71
CA GLN A 17 -27.40 0.75 -14.53
C GLN A 17 -26.32 0.03 -15.33
N LYS A 18 -25.66 -0.97 -14.72
CA LYS A 18 -24.62 -1.78 -15.37
C LYS A 18 -25.20 -2.69 -16.45
N GLU A 19 -26.35 -3.31 -16.19
CA GLU A 19 -27.04 -4.17 -17.16
C GLU A 19 -27.60 -3.37 -18.35
N SER A 20 -28.10 -2.16 -18.09
CA SER A 20 -28.68 -1.29 -19.12
C SER A 20 -27.68 -0.83 -20.18
N ASN A 21 -26.35 -0.96 -19.94
CA ASN A 21 -25.29 -0.44 -20.82
C ASN A 21 -25.42 1.07 -21.16
N LEU A 22 -26.28 1.79 -20.45
CA LEU A 22 -26.50 3.23 -20.61
C LEU A 22 -25.44 4.00 -19.84
N SER A 23 -25.05 5.17 -20.37
CA SER A 23 -24.20 6.08 -19.60
C SER A 23 -24.92 6.49 -18.31
N ILE A 24 -24.17 6.65 -17.22
CA ILE A 24 -24.68 7.05 -15.91
C ILE A 24 -25.60 8.29 -16.02
N LYS A 25 -25.26 9.25 -16.89
CA LYS A 25 -26.07 10.45 -17.12
C LYS A 25 -27.44 10.16 -17.72
N GLN A 26 -27.50 9.26 -18.72
CA GLN A 26 -28.77 8.90 -19.35
C GLN A 26 -29.63 8.11 -18.38
N PHE A 27 -29.06 7.10 -17.72
CA PHE A 27 -29.76 6.33 -16.69
C PHE A 27 -30.34 7.21 -15.56
N CYS A 28 -29.59 8.24 -15.13
CA CYS A 28 -30.08 9.22 -14.15
C CYS A 28 -31.27 10.04 -14.65
N ILE A 29 -31.31 10.39 -15.94
CA ILE A 29 -32.42 11.14 -16.55
C ILE A 29 -33.66 10.25 -16.65
N ASP A 30 -33.51 9.03 -17.19
CA ASP A 30 -34.62 8.09 -17.36
C ASP A 30 -35.28 7.65 -16.06
N ASN A 31 -34.50 7.54 -14.98
CA ASN A 31 -34.99 7.08 -13.66
C ASN A 31 -35.28 8.23 -12.68
N GLU A 32 -35.18 9.49 -13.12
CA GLU A 32 -35.34 10.69 -12.27
C GLU A 32 -34.43 10.68 -11.03
N ILE A 33 -33.22 10.13 -11.18
CA ILE A 33 -32.23 10.00 -10.11
C ILE A 33 -31.20 11.13 -10.24
N SER A 34 -30.95 11.85 -9.14
CA SER A 34 -29.83 12.80 -9.11
C SER A 34 -28.49 12.08 -9.25
N TYR A 35 -27.67 12.57 -10.18
CA TYR A 35 -26.30 12.09 -10.40
C TYR A 35 -25.46 12.07 -9.12
N GLN A 36 -25.63 13.09 -8.26
CA GLN A 36 -24.90 13.19 -6.99
C GLN A 36 -25.26 12.05 -6.04
N THR A 37 -26.54 11.68 -5.99
CA THR A 37 -27.04 10.61 -5.13
C THR A 37 -26.51 9.26 -5.60
N LEU A 38 -26.58 8.99 -6.91
CA LEU A 38 -26.07 7.73 -7.48
C LEU A 38 -24.55 7.60 -7.27
N TYR A 39 -23.80 8.69 -7.50
CA TYR A 39 -22.35 8.72 -7.28
C TYR A 39 -21.99 8.50 -5.81
N TYR A 40 -22.70 9.16 -4.89
CA TYR A 40 -22.51 8.98 -3.45
C TYR A 40 -22.72 7.53 -3.02
N TRP A 41 -23.80 6.89 -3.46
CA TRP A 41 -24.07 5.49 -3.12
C TRP A 41 -23.12 4.51 -3.78
N SER A 42 -22.71 4.75 -5.03
CA SER A 42 -21.66 3.97 -5.69
C SER A 42 -20.38 3.97 -4.86
N LYS A 43 -19.89 5.15 -4.46
CA LYS A 43 -18.69 5.27 -3.63
C LYS A 43 -18.87 4.60 -2.26
N LYS A 44 -20.01 4.81 -1.60
CA LYS A 44 -20.32 4.26 -0.27
C LYS A 44 -20.45 2.74 -0.26
N LEU A 45 -20.91 2.14 -1.35
CA LEU A 45 -21.00 0.69 -1.51
C LEU A 45 -19.62 0.10 -1.81
N SER A 46 -18.81 0.75 -2.67
CA SER A 46 -17.42 0.32 -2.93
C SER A 46 -16.51 0.44 -1.71
N GLU A 47 -16.62 1.50 -0.91
CA GLU A 47 -15.84 1.66 0.33
C GLU A 47 -16.13 0.57 1.36
N SER A 48 -17.35 0.02 1.37
CA SER A 48 -17.71 -1.09 2.25
C SER A 48 -16.98 -2.40 1.90
N GLU A 49 -16.44 -2.51 0.68
CA GLU A 49 -15.68 -3.66 0.19
C GLU A 49 -14.16 -3.46 0.30
N VAL A 50 -13.69 -2.26 0.65
CA VAL A 50 -12.28 -2.00 0.94
C VAL A 50 -11.96 -2.56 2.32
N THR A 51 -12.02 -3.89 2.40
CA THR A 51 -11.23 -4.65 3.36
C THR A 51 -9.79 -4.20 3.15
N THR A 52 -9.24 -3.55 4.17
CA THR A 52 -7.85 -3.14 4.21
C THR A 52 -7.01 -4.33 3.78
N LYS A 53 -6.43 -4.29 2.58
CA LYS A 53 -5.57 -5.38 2.10
C LYS A 53 -4.31 -5.35 2.96
N ILE A 54 -4.34 -6.05 4.09
CA ILE A 54 -3.21 -6.19 4.99
C ILE A 54 -2.12 -6.92 4.22
N HIS A 55 -1.11 -6.19 3.77
CA HIS A 55 0.08 -6.82 3.20
C HIS A 55 0.92 -7.30 4.37
N PRO A 56 1.12 -8.63 4.53
CA PRO A 56 1.93 -9.13 5.62
C PRO A 56 3.36 -8.61 5.45
N ILE A 57 3.86 -7.91 6.47
CA ILE A 57 5.27 -7.58 6.58
C ILE A 57 5.95 -8.88 6.97
N ILE A 58 6.54 -9.57 6.00
CA ILE A 58 7.40 -10.72 6.28
C ILE A 58 8.70 -10.15 6.84
N VAL A 59 8.84 -10.20 8.17
CA VAL A 59 10.11 -9.93 8.83
C VAL A 59 10.99 -11.15 8.55
N THR A 60 11.79 -11.07 7.49
CA THR A 60 12.89 -12.01 7.30
C THR A 60 13.92 -11.65 8.35
N GLU A 61 13.89 -12.32 9.50
CA GLU A 61 15.03 -12.28 10.42
C GLU A 61 16.26 -12.70 9.59
N PRO A 62 17.28 -11.84 9.43
CA PRO A 62 18.49 -12.26 8.78
C PRO A 62 19.03 -13.41 9.61
N THR A 63 19.10 -14.60 9.01
CA THR A 63 19.77 -15.76 9.57
C THR A 63 21.05 -15.27 10.21
N GLN A 64 21.16 -15.41 11.53
CA GLN A 64 22.35 -15.04 12.29
C GLN A 64 23.49 -16.00 11.90
N GLU A 65 23.99 -15.87 10.68
CA GLU A 65 25.38 -16.19 10.42
C GLU A 65 26.16 -15.22 11.29
N GLN A 66 26.92 -15.76 12.24
CA GLN A 66 27.87 -15.01 13.08
C GLN A 66 28.95 -14.39 12.18
N SER A 67 28.53 -13.42 11.38
CA SER A 67 29.38 -12.59 10.56
C SER A 67 30.00 -11.61 11.52
N ASN A 68 31.22 -11.94 11.95
CA ASN A 68 32.04 -11.00 12.70
C ASN A 68 32.26 -9.81 11.77
N ILE A 69 31.46 -8.75 11.93
CA ILE A 69 31.52 -7.52 11.14
C ILE A 69 32.02 -6.42 12.06
N VAL A 70 33.01 -5.68 11.58
CA VAL A 70 33.50 -4.45 12.18
C VAL A 70 32.79 -3.29 11.52
N VAL A 71 32.07 -2.50 12.32
CA VAL A 71 31.38 -1.29 11.84
C VAL A 71 32.27 -0.08 12.09
N LEU A 72 32.66 0.62 11.03
CA LEU A 72 33.36 1.89 11.08
C LEU A 72 32.36 3.03 10.92
N THR A 73 32.42 4.00 11.83
CA THR A 73 31.65 5.25 11.73
C THR A 73 32.64 6.39 11.55
N CYS A 74 32.65 7.01 10.37
CA CYS A 74 33.53 8.11 10.04
C CYS A 74 32.90 9.45 10.44
N ASN A 75 33.74 10.45 10.73
CA ASN A 75 33.29 11.78 11.15
C ASN A 75 32.53 12.57 10.06
N ASN A 76 32.60 12.09 8.80
CA ASN A 76 31.84 12.60 7.66
C ASN A 76 30.41 12.01 7.57
N GLY A 77 30.01 11.18 8.54
CA GLY A 77 28.70 10.53 8.58
C GLY A 77 28.61 9.23 7.77
N LEU A 78 29.71 8.79 7.14
CA LEU A 78 29.75 7.49 6.48
C LEU A 78 29.81 6.36 7.50
N ARG A 79 29.00 5.33 7.27
CA ARG A 79 29.06 4.06 7.98
C ARG A 79 29.50 2.97 7.01
N ALA A 80 30.57 2.27 7.35
CA ALA A 80 31.08 1.15 6.58
C ALA A 80 31.04 -0.12 7.42
N GLU A 81 30.63 -1.23 6.81
CA GLU A 81 30.55 -2.55 7.44
C GLU A 81 31.60 -3.44 6.78
N LEU A 82 32.58 -3.88 7.55
CA LEU A 82 33.71 -4.65 7.06
C LEU A 82 33.78 -6.02 7.71
N PRO A 83 34.15 -7.08 6.98
CA PRO A 83 34.42 -8.38 7.58
C PRO A 83 35.57 -8.32 8.59
N ALA A 84 35.44 -9.02 9.73
CA ALA A 84 36.49 -9.10 10.75
C ALA A 84 37.66 -10.03 10.37
N ASN A 85 37.59 -10.71 9.23
CA ASN A 85 38.69 -11.52 8.70
C ASN A 85 39.75 -10.70 7.95
N LEU A 86 39.60 -9.37 7.89
CA LEU A 86 40.53 -8.49 7.20
C LEU A 86 41.85 -8.34 7.96
N ASN A 87 42.96 -8.37 7.22
CA ASN A 87 44.30 -8.12 7.77
C ASN A 87 44.53 -6.61 7.99
N SER A 88 45.43 -6.23 8.90
CA SER A 88 45.72 -4.84 9.29
C SER A 88 46.05 -3.92 8.10
N LYS A 89 46.70 -4.44 7.05
CA LYS A 89 46.97 -3.69 5.81
C LYS A 89 45.69 -3.34 5.04
N GLN A 90 44.73 -4.26 4.97
CA GLN A 90 43.46 -4.06 4.28
C GLN A 90 42.57 -3.10 5.07
N ILE A 91 42.55 -3.25 6.40
CA ILE A 91 41.82 -2.32 7.28
C ILE A 91 42.36 -0.90 7.08
N LYS A 92 43.68 -0.72 7.10
CA LYS A 92 44.29 0.60 6.88
C LYS A 92 43.91 1.19 5.52
N TYR A 93 44.00 0.39 4.45
CA TYR A 93 43.61 0.83 3.10
C TYR A 93 42.16 1.32 3.04
N TRP A 94 41.22 0.58 3.65
CA TRP A 94 39.81 0.97 3.67
C TRP A 94 39.53 2.19 4.54
N VAL A 95 40.21 2.33 5.68
CA VAL A 95 40.12 3.54 6.51
C VAL A 95 40.63 4.76 5.75
N ASP A 96 41.79 4.66 5.10
CA ASP A 96 42.37 5.73 4.28
C ASP A 96 41.47 6.12 3.09
N ALA A 97 40.72 5.16 2.52
CA ALA A 97 39.80 5.42 1.42
C ALA A 97 38.46 6.05 1.86
N LEU A 98 38.10 5.98 3.14
CA LEU A 98 36.83 6.44 3.70
C LEU A 98 36.93 7.76 4.50
N GLN A 99 38.16 8.24 4.75
CA GLN A 99 38.46 9.55 5.34
C GLN A 99 38.51 10.64 4.27
#